data_AF-A0A9E3BN54-F1
#
_entry.id   AF-A0A9E3BN54-F1
#
_cell.length_a   1.000
_cell.length_b   1.000
_cell.length_c   1.000
_cell.angle_alpha   90.00
_cell.angle_beta   90.00
_cell.angle_gamma   90.00
#
_symmetry.space_group_name_H-M   'P 1'
#
loop_
_entity.id
_entity.type
_entity.pdbx_description
1 polymer ?
#
loop_
_entity_poly.entity_id
_entity_poly.type
_entity_poly.pdbx_seq_one_letter_code
_entity_poly.pdbx_strand_id
1 'polypeptide(L)'
;MFRAGVLLLALLGLGLPAHATPPAQRVAALQRGVNVTNWLRFPARGDPAALSGYLSDAAMADLRHAGFTFVRLPFEPGLAATAPGRNALLAQIRRLHAAGLAVVLVPTSATWRLEEREADRAALLATWRRLAPALRALDLDR
;
A
#
# COMPACT_ATOMS: atom_id res chain seq x y z
N MET A 1 -3.62 -50.55 13.03
CA MET A 1 -3.87 -49.28 13.75
C MET A 1 -2.65 -48.34 13.81
N PHE A 2 -1.40 -48.81 13.77
CA PHE A 2 -0.21 -47.93 13.86
C PHE A 2 0.05 -47.00 12.65
N ARG A 3 -0.39 -47.33 11.44
CA ARG A 3 -0.13 -46.53 10.23
C ARG A 3 -0.93 -45.22 10.15
N ALA A 4 -2.12 -45.17 10.73
CA ALA A 4 -2.98 -43.97 10.72
C ALA A 4 -2.44 -42.86 11.64
N GLY A 5 -1.83 -43.22 12.78
CA GLY A 5 -1.25 -42.27 13.71
C GLY A 5 0.00 -41.57 13.16
N VAL A 6 0.85 -42.29 12.42
CA VAL A 6 2.05 -41.72 11.78
C VAL A 6 1.67 -40.75 10.65
N LEU A 7 0.63 -41.06 9.88
CA LEU A 7 0.14 -40.18 8.81
C LEU A 7 -0.48 -38.89 9.37
N LEU A 8 -1.22 -38.98 10.48
CA LEU A 8 -1.83 -37.82 11.14
C LEU A 8 -0.77 -36.89 11.76
N LEU A 9 0.28 -37.43 12.36
CA LEU A 9 1.43 -36.67 12.87
C LEU A 9 2.23 -35.99 11.74
N ALA A 10 2.41 -36.66 10.59
CA ALA A 10 3.05 -36.07 9.42
C ALA A 10 2.22 -34.93 8.80
N LEU A 11 0.88 -35.05 8.79
CA LEU A 11 -0.03 -34.02 8.30
C LEU A 11 -0.10 -32.80 9.24
N LEU A 12 0.02 -32.99 10.56
CA LEU A 12 0.10 -31.91 11.53
C LEU A 12 1.44 -31.16 11.49
N GLY A 13 2.54 -31.83 11.12
CA GLY A 13 3.85 -31.20 10.92
C GLY A 13 3.92 -30.23 9.74
N LEU A 14 3.05 -30.41 8.74
CA LEU A 14 2.90 -29.47 7.61
C LEU A 14 2.06 -28.24 7.98
N GLY A 15 1.44 -28.24 9.15
CA GLY A 15 0.63 -27.15 9.70
C GLY A 15 1.40 -26.16 10.58
N LEU A 16 2.74 -26.15 10.53
CA LEU A 16 3.51 -25.06 11.15
C LEU A 16 2.93 -23.74 10.61
N PRO A 17 2.43 -22.84 11.46
CA PRO A 17 1.92 -21.58 11.00
C PRO A 17 3.04 -20.90 10.24
N ALA A 18 2.82 -20.65 8.95
CA ALA A 18 3.61 -19.67 8.22
C ALA A 18 3.42 -18.36 8.99
N HIS A 19 4.34 -18.06 9.90
CA HIS A 19 4.37 -16.79 10.58
C HIS A 19 4.52 -15.75 9.48
N ALA A 20 3.44 -15.02 9.21
CA ALA A 20 3.41 -13.92 8.25
C ALA A 20 4.15 -12.71 8.83
N THR A 21 5.37 -12.93 9.32
CA THR A 21 6.24 -11.88 9.82
C THR A 21 6.77 -11.14 8.58
N PRO A 22 6.51 -9.83 8.46
CA PRO A 22 7.07 -9.06 7.36
C PRO A 22 8.61 -9.14 7.42
N PRO A 23 9.31 -9.16 6.27
CA PRO A 23 10.77 -9.10 6.26
C PRO A 23 11.28 -7.94 7.11
N ALA A 24 12.31 -8.17 7.92
CA ALA A 24 12.85 -7.17 8.86
C ALA A 24 13.23 -5.85 8.16
N GLN A 25 13.72 -5.93 6.91
CA GLN A 25 14.02 -4.77 6.08
C GLN A 25 12.79 -3.89 5.81
N ARG A 26 11.60 -4.48 5.60
CA ARG A 26 10.36 -3.71 5.42
C ARG A 26 9.97 -2.98 6.69
N VAL A 27 10.15 -3.61 7.85
CA VAL A 27 9.89 -2.96 9.15
C VAL A 27 10.89 -1.84 9.41
N ALA A 28 12.18 -2.06 9.11
CA ALA A 28 13.22 -1.05 9.25
C ALA A 28 13.00 0.17 8.32
N ALA A 29 12.44 -0.04 7.12
CA ALA A 29 12.07 1.07 6.23
C ALA A 29 10.99 1.98 6.82
N LEU A 30 10.21 1.51 7.80
CA LEU A 30 9.13 2.27 8.45
C LEU A 30 9.58 3.06 9.70
N GLN A 31 10.89 3.31 9.86
CA GLN A 31 11.43 4.01 11.04
C GLN A 31 11.13 5.50 11.07
N ARG A 32 11.26 6.22 9.95
CA ARG A 32 11.08 7.69 9.90
C ARG A 32 10.16 8.10 8.77
N GLY A 33 8.94 8.47 9.13
CA GLY A 33 7.86 8.73 8.19
C GLY A 33 7.52 10.19 8.01
N VAL A 34 7.07 10.53 6.80
CA VAL A 34 6.38 11.79 6.50
C VAL A 34 4.99 11.49 5.92
N ASN A 35 4.01 12.36 6.20
CA ASN A 35 2.66 12.28 5.64
C ASN A 35 2.51 13.25 4.47
N VAL A 36 1.94 12.80 3.35
CA VAL A 36 1.61 13.66 2.19
C VAL A 36 0.10 13.60 1.94
N THR A 37 -0.64 14.54 2.54
CA THR A 37 -2.11 14.46 2.70
C THR A 37 -2.93 15.21 1.64
N ASN A 38 -2.39 16.25 1.01
CA ASN A 38 -3.12 17.10 0.03
C ASN A 38 -2.77 16.76 -1.43
N TRP A 39 -2.33 15.52 -1.66
CA TRP A 39 -1.97 15.05 -2.99
C TRP A 39 -3.05 14.14 -3.57
N LEU A 40 -3.09 12.87 -3.18
CA LEU A 40 -3.98 11.87 -3.78
C LEU A 40 -5.34 11.76 -3.06
N ARG A 41 -5.45 12.30 -1.84
CA ARG A 41 -6.71 12.36 -1.08
C ARG A 41 -7.55 13.59 -1.43
N PHE A 42 -6.90 14.71 -1.73
CA PHE A 42 -7.55 15.98 -2.08
C PHE A 42 -6.80 16.66 -3.24
N PRO A 43 -6.75 16.05 -4.42
CA PRO A 43 -6.02 16.64 -5.54
C PRO A 43 -6.68 17.94 -5.96
N ALA A 44 -5.89 19.01 -6.13
CA ALA A 44 -6.39 20.27 -6.68
C ALA A 44 -6.98 20.07 -8.10
N ARG A 45 -6.45 19.10 -8.85
CA ARG A 45 -6.99 18.62 -10.13
C ARG A 45 -6.80 17.11 -10.24
N GLY A 46 -7.85 16.41 -10.67
CA GLY A 46 -7.86 14.95 -10.79
C GLY A 46 -7.23 14.41 -12.08
N ASP A 47 -6.72 15.27 -12.97
CA ASP A 47 -6.07 14.82 -14.20
C ASP A 47 -4.70 14.17 -13.92
N PRO A 48 -4.29 13.14 -14.68
CA PRO A 48 -3.04 12.43 -14.41
C PRO A 48 -1.78 13.30 -14.42
N ALA A 49 -1.75 14.39 -15.20
CA ALA A 49 -0.59 15.28 -15.28
C ALA A 49 -0.42 16.07 -13.98
N ALA A 50 -1.51 16.63 -13.43
CA ALA A 50 -1.49 17.31 -12.14
C ALA A 50 -1.09 16.37 -11.00
N LEU A 51 -1.58 15.13 -11.00
CA LEU A 51 -1.18 14.13 -10.01
C LEU A 51 0.31 13.80 -10.12
N SER A 52 0.87 13.74 -11.32
CA SER A 52 2.30 13.46 -11.51
C SER A 52 3.20 14.63 -11.11
N GLY A 53 2.76 15.86 -11.29
CA GLY A 53 3.55 17.06 -11.03
C GLY A 53 3.61 17.51 -9.56
N TYR A 54 2.78 16.96 -8.67
CA TYR A 54 2.66 17.46 -7.29
C TYR A 54 3.98 17.39 -6.49
N LEU A 55 4.66 16.24 -6.56
CA LEU A 55 5.97 16.05 -5.93
C LEU A 55 7.00 15.78 -7.03
N SER A 56 8.00 16.65 -7.14
CA SER A 56 9.11 16.49 -8.07
C SER A 56 10.07 15.40 -7.58
N ASP A 57 10.86 14.83 -8.49
CA ASP A 57 11.89 13.85 -8.11
C ASP A 57 12.95 14.47 -7.20
N ALA A 58 13.28 15.75 -7.40
CA ALA A 58 14.17 16.51 -6.52
C ALA A 58 13.60 16.60 -5.09
N ALA A 59 12.31 16.93 -4.94
CA ALA A 59 11.69 16.97 -3.62
C ALA A 59 11.65 15.59 -2.94
N MET A 60 11.48 14.51 -3.70
CA MET A 60 11.58 13.15 -3.17
C MET A 60 13.00 12.82 -2.69
N ALA A 61 14.02 13.24 -3.46
CA ALA A 61 15.42 13.08 -3.07
C ALA A 61 15.76 13.90 -1.81
N ASP A 62 15.24 15.13 -1.70
CA ASP A 62 15.41 15.98 -0.52
C ASP A 62 14.82 15.33 0.73
N LEU A 63 13.64 14.71 0.62
CA LEU A 63 13.05 13.93 1.74
C LEU A 63 13.97 12.80 2.17
N ARG A 64 14.54 12.06 1.22
CA ARG A 64 15.48 10.97 1.52
C ARG A 64 16.78 11.47 2.14
N HIS A 65 17.30 12.62 1.68
CA HIS A 65 18.49 13.26 2.20
C HIS A 65 18.27 13.81 3.62
N ALA A 66 17.09 14.37 3.88
CA ALA A 66 16.65 14.78 5.22
C ALA A 66 16.46 13.61 6.19
N GLY A 67 16.56 12.37 5.70
CA GLY A 67 16.57 11.15 6.50
C GLY A 67 15.22 10.45 6.62
N PHE A 68 14.18 10.88 5.92
CA PHE A 68 12.93 10.11 5.84
C PHE A 68 13.16 8.79 5.10
N THR A 69 12.49 7.74 5.56
CA THR A 69 12.60 6.38 5.03
C THR A 69 11.29 5.88 4.43
N PHE A 70 10.16 6.50 4.78
CA PHE A 70 8.88 6.20 4.16
C PHE A 70 7.95 7.39 4.05
N VAL A 71 7.00 7.29 3.13
CA VAL A 71 5.90 8.21 2.94
C VAL A 71 4.59 7.50 3.27
N ARG A 72 3.82 8.05 4.20
CA ARG A 72 2.41 7.70 4.37
C ARG A 72 1.60 8.49 3.35
N LEU A 73 0.92 7.77 2.47
CA LEU A 73 0.25 8.30 1.29
C LEU A 73 -1.26 8.00 1.35
N PRO A 74 -2.04 8.90 1.99
CA PRO A 74 -3.49 8.89 1.88
C PRO A 74 -3.94 9.12 0.44
N PHE A 75 -4.94 8.35 0.01
CA PHE A 75 -5.57 8.54 -1.29
C PHE A 75 -7.09 8.41 -1.20
N GLU A 76 -7.80 9.09 -2.09
CA GLU A 76 -9.25 8.98 -2.20
C GLU A 76 -9.59 7.67 -2.96
N PRO A 77 -10.43 6.78 -2.41
CA PRO A 77 -10.74 5.47 -3.01
C PRO A 77 -11.28 5.50 -4.44
N GLY A 78 -12.12 6.47 -4.78
CA GLY A 78 -12.62 6.73 -6.14
C GLY A 78 -11.52 7.00 -7.17
N LEU A 79 -10.38 7.58 -6.77
CA LEU A 79 -9.21 7.69 -7.64
C LEU A 79 -8.75 6.31 -8.15
N ALA A 80 -8.66 5.33 -7.25
CA ALA A 80 -8.23 3.97 -7.58
C ALA A 80 -9.33 3.14 -8.28
N ALA A 81 -10.58 3.61 -8.27
CA ALA A 81 -11.69 2.93 -8.92
C ALA A 81 -11.56 2.92 -10.45
N THR A 82 -10.99 3.98 -11.04
CA THR A 82 -10.76 4.10 -12.48
C THR A 82 -9.39 3.54 -12.89
N ALA A 83 -9.25 3.09 -14.14
CA ALA A 83 -7.95 2.64 -14.64
C ALA A 83 -6.91 3.79 -14.71
N PRO A 84 -7.23 4.99 -15.23
CA PRO A 84 -6.28 6.10 -15.26
C PRO A 84 -5.82 6.55 -13.87
N GLY A 85 -6.73 6.71 -12.91
CA GLY A 85 -6.38 7.13 -11.56
C GLY A 85 -5.57 6.07 -10.81
N ARG A 86 -5.90 4.78 -10.98
CA ARG A 86 -5.09 3.68 -10.46
C ARG A 86 -3.69 3.65 -11.07
N ASN A 87 -3.55 3.85 -12.38
CA ASN A 87 -2.25 3.91 -13.05
C ASN A 87 -1.41 5.09 -12.55
N ALA A 88 -2.04 6.26 -12.33
CA ALA A 88 -1.38 7.42 -11.76
C ALA A 88 -0.85 7.11 -10.34
N LEU A 89 -1.69 6.53 -9.47
CA LEU A 89 -1.28 6.10 -8.13
C LEU A 89 -0.06 5.14 -8.18
N LEU A 90 -0.11 4.11 -9.02
CA LEU A 90 0.98 3.14 -9.18
C LEU A 90 2.27 3.78 -9.69
N ALA A 91 2.17 4.73 -10.62
CA ALA A 91 3.33 5.48 -11.10
C ALA A 91 3.99 6.29 -9.97
N GLN A 92 3.20 6.92 -9.09
CA GLN A 92 3.75 7.66 -7.94
C GLN A 92 4.40 6.74 -6.91
N ILE A 93 3.82 5.56 -6.66
CA ILE A 93 4.43 4.55 -5.79
C ILE A 93 5.82 4.15 -6.33
N ARG A 94 5.94 3.89 -7.63
CA ARG A 94 7.23 3.55 -8.25
C ARG A 94 8.26 4.67 -8.12
N ARG A 95 7.85 5.93 -8.32
CA ARG A 95 8.75 7.09 -8.17
C ARG A 95 9.26 7.24 -6.74
N LEU A 96 8.37 7.15 -5.75
CA LEU A 96 8.75 7.19 -4.34
C LEU A 96 9.72 6.05 -3.99
N HIS A 97 9.42 4.83 -4.47
CA HIS A 97 10.30 3.68 -4.25
C HIS A 97 11.68 3.87 -4.89
N ALA A 98 11.73 4.35 -6.14
CA ALA A 98 12.98 4.66 -6.84
C ALA A 98 13.80 5.75 -6.13
N ALA A 99 13.16 6.68 -5.42
CA ALA A 99 13.81 7.67 -4.56
C ALA A 99 14.27 7.10 -3.19
N GLY A 100 14.10 5.79 -2.95
CA GLY A 100 14.49 5.13 -1.71
C GLY A 100 13.52 5.36 -0.54
N LEU A 101 12.26 5.69 -0.84
CA LEU A 101 11.20 5.88 0.16
C LEU A 101 10.19 4.72 0.08
N ALA A 102 10.01 4.00 1.18
CA ALA A 102 8.90 3.05 1.28
C ALA A 102 7.56 3.79 1.28
N VAL A 103 6.47 3.11 0.89
CA VAL A 103 5.14 3.74 0.79
C VAL A 103 4.11 2.99 1.65
N VAL A 104 3.45 3.72 2.53
CA VAL A 104 2.29 3.23 3.30
C VAL A 104 1.03 3.83 2.69
N LEU A 105 0.28 3.02 1.94
CA LEU A 105 -0.95 3.43 1.29
C LEU A 105 -2.13 3.41 2.26
N VAL A 106 -2.92 4.50 2.26
CA VAL A 106 -4.07 4.63 3.17
C VAL A 106 -5.31 5.09 2.41
N PRO A 107 -6.22 4.18 2.02
CA PRO A 107 -7.50 4.59 1.44
C PRO A 107 -8.26 5.41 2.48
N THR A 108 -8.56 6.66 2.15
CA THR A 108 -9.22 7.59 3.08
C THR A 108 -10.32 8.34 2.35
N SER A 109 -11.57 8.10 2.74
CA SER A 109 -12.70 8.95 2.37
C SER A 109 -13.09 9.84 3.55
N ALA A 110 -13.43 11.11 3.27
CA ALA A 110 -13.96 12.03 4.29
C ALA A 110 -15.36 11.63 4.79
N THR A 111 -16.09 10.82 4.01
CA THR A 111 -17.48 10.45 4.31
C THR A 111 -17.61 9.11 5.01
N TRP A 112 -16.56 8.30 5.07
CA TRP A 112 -16.65 6.97 5.68
C TRP A 112 -16.94 7.03 7.20
N ARG A 113 -17.70 6.03 7.65
CA ARG A 113 -18.09 5.68 9.01
C ARG A 113 -17.96 4.15 9.12
N LEU A 114 -16.74 3.65 9.19
CA LEU A 114 -16.42 2.23 9.03
C LEU A 114 -16.99 1.37 10.17
N GLU A 115 -17.14 1.97 11.34
CA GLU A 115 -17.66 1.37 12.56
C GLU A 115 -19.18 1.16 12.45
N GLU A 116 -19.88 2.09 11.80
CA GLU A 116 -21.34 2.15 11.78
C GLU A 116 -21.94 1.56 10.50
N ARG A 117 -21.32 1.81 9.34
CA ARG A 117 -21.94 1.55 8.03
C ARG A 117 -21.31 0.37 7.31
N GLU A 118 -22.11 -0.66 7.08
CA GLU A 118 -21.69 -1.84 6.31
C GLU A 118 -21.27 -1.47 4.88
N ALA A 119 -21.98 -0.53 4.25
CA ALA A 119 -21.66 -0.06 2.91
C ALA A 119 -20.23 0.51 2.80
N ASP A 120 -19.74 1.20 3.83
CA ASP A 120 -18.37 1.75 3.83
C ASP A 120 -17.32 0.65 4.00
N ARG A 121 -17.58 -0.34 4.86
CA ARG A 121 -16.72 -1.52 5.00
C ARG A 121 -16.64 -2.31 3.70
N ALA A 122 -17.78 -2.49 3.02
CA ALA A 122 -17.85 -3.11 1.72
C ALA A 122 -17.07 -2.31 0.66
N ALA A 123 -17.18 -0.98 0.68
CA ALA A 123 -16.42 -0.09 -0.22
C ALA A 123 -14.89 -0.16 0.02
N LEU A 124 -14.46 -0.20 1.29
CA LEU A 124 -13.06 -0.40 1.65
C LEU A 124 -12.53 -1.75 1.12
N LEU A 125 -13.29 -2.82 1.34
CA LEU A 125 -12.93 -4.15 0.83
C LEU A 125 -12.86 -4.18 -0.70
N ALA A 126 -13.84 -3.57 -1.38
CA ALA A 126 -13.86 -3.47 -2.83
C ALA A 126 -12.66 -2.68 -3.38
N THR A 127 -12.24 -1.62 -2.68
CA THR A 127 -11.03 -0.85 -3.00
C THR A 127 -9.80 -1.75 -2.97
N TRP A 128 -9.62 -2.52 -1.90
CA TRP A 128 -8.48 -3.44 -1.77
C TRP A 128 -8.50 -4.58 -2.77
N ARG A 129 -9.67 -5.20 -3.02
CA ARG A 129 -9.82 -6.24 -4.04
C ARG A 129 -9.38 -5.78 -5.43
N ARG A 130 -9.63 -4.51 -5.75
CA ARG A 130 -9.23 -3.89 -7.03
C ARG A 130 -7.74 -3.54 -7.07
N LEU A 131 -7.20 -3.03 -5.98
CA LEU A 131 -5.85 -2.48 -5.95
C LEU A 131 -4.77 -3.55 -5.70
N ALA A 132 -5.05 -4.55 -4.87
CA ALA A 132 -4.08 -5.56 -4.46
C ALA A 132 -3.41 -6.31 -5.63
N PRO A 133 -4.12 -6.74 -6.70
CA PRO A 133 -3.46 -7.39 -7.84
C PRO A 133 -2.46 -6.47 -8.55
N ALA A 134 -2.78 -5.18 -8.65
CA ALA A 134 -1.91 -4.21 -9.30
C ALA A 134 -0.68 -3.86 -8.44
N LEU A 135 -0.83 -3.83 -7.11
CA LEU A 135 0.28 -3.67 -6.18
C LEU A 135 1.22 -4.88 -6.19
N ARG A 136 0.66 -6.10 -6.29
CA ARG A 136 1.45 -7.33 -6.39
C ARG A 136 2.40 -7.31 -7.61
N ALA A 137 1.96 -6.73 -8.71
CA ALA A 137 2.74 -6.61 -9.94
C ALA A 137 3.89 -5.57 -9.85
N LEU A 138 3.96 -4.76 -8.78
CA LEU A 138 5.05 -3.79 -8.61
C LEU A 138 6.37 -4.44 -8.18
N ASP A 139 6.32 -5.62 -7.55
CA ASP A 139 7.48 -6.42 -7.12
C ASP A 139 8.66 -5.58 -6.61
N LEU A 140 8.40 -4.70 -5.65
CA LEU A 140 9.33 -3.67 -5.19
C LEU A 140 10.47 -4.22 -4.30
N ASP A 141 10.43 -5.52 -3.97
CA ASP A 141 11.37 -6.18 -3.07
C ASP A 141 12.30 -7.18 -3.79
N ARG A 142 12.32 -7.18 -5.13
CA ARG A 142 13.35 -7.87 -5.92
C ARG A 142 14.50 -6.95 -6.28
#